data_AF-A0ABC9QVS3-F1
#
_entry.id   AF-A0ABC9QVS3-F1
#
_cell.length_a   1.000
_cell.length_b   1.000
_cell.length_c   1.000
_cell.angle_alpha   90.00
_cell.angle_beta   90.00
_cell.angle_gamma   90.00
#
_symmetry.space_group_name_H-M   'P 1'
#
loop_
_entity.id
_entity.type
_entity.pdbx_description
1 polymer ?
#
loop_
_entity_poly.entity_id
_entity_poly.type
_entity_poly.pdbx_seq_one_letter_code
_entity_poly.pdbx_strand_id
1 'polypeptide(L)' 'MEVDKQAVLNLKNSLKEEQYKFLIAKIALHHLKGTVKNRIELQKKVNCVLKKQNLGSVSYGFIRANEKKKVVV' A
#
# COMPACT_ATOMS: atom_id res chain seq x y z
N MET A 1 -6.58 -8.85 -18.35
CA MET A 1 -5.98 -8.43 -17.06
C MET A 1 -6.02 -9.58 -16.04
N GLU A 2 -5.58 -10.79 -16.40
CA GLU A 2 -5.49 -11.93 -15.46
C GLU A 2 -4.06 -12.15 -14.95
N VAL A 3 -3.07 -11.74 -15.75
CA VAL A 3 -1.64 -11.91 -15.45
C VAL A 3 -1.23 -11.14 -14.18
N ASP A 4 -1.78 -9.93 -13.97
CA ASP A 4 -1.48 -9.12 -12.79
C ASP A 4 -1.92 -9.75 -11.47
N LYS A 5 -3.06 -10.46 -11.45
CA LYS A 5 -3.56 -11.10 -10.22
C LYS A 5 -2.69 -12.28 -9.80
N GLN A 6 -2.23 -13.08 -10.76
CA GLN A 6 -1.37 -14.23 -10.50
C GLN A 6 0.01 -13.80 -10.01
N ALA A 7 0.57 -12.72 -10.59
CA ALA A 7 1.84 -12.16 -10.15
C ALA A 7 1.78 -11.64 -8.70
N VAL A 8 0.69 -10.97 -8.31
CA VAL A 8 0.48 -10.50 -6.92
C VAL A 8 0.32 -11.67 -5.95
N LEU A 9 -0.35 -12.76 -6.36
CA LEU A 9 -0.48 -13.98 -5.56
C LEU A 9 0.85 -14.71 -5.37
N ASN A 10 1.67 -14.80 -6.42
CA ASN A 10 2.99 -15.40 -6.32
C ASN A 10 3.91 -14.58 -5.41
N LEU A 11 3.84 -13.24 -5.50
CA LEU A 11 4.55 -12.34 -4.58
C LEU A 11 4.10 -12.51 -3.13
N LYS A 12 2.82 -12.79 -2.88
CA LYS A 12 2.31 -13.06 -1.52
C LYS A 12 2.98 -14.29 -0.89
N ASN A 13 3.24 -15.32 -1.69
CA ASN A 13 3.86 -16.56 -1.20
C ASN A 13 5.39 -16.47 -1.13
N SER A 14 6.03 -15.63 -1.95
CA SER A 14 7.48 -15.46 -1.96
C SER A 14 7.99 -14.39 -0.97
N LEU A 15 7.15 -13.42 -0.61
CA LEU A 15 7.54 -12.33 0.31
C LEU A 15 7.16 -12.66 1.75
N LYS A 16 8.02 -12.24 2.70
CA LYS A 16 7.63 -12.25 4.12
C LYS A 16 6.40 -11.37 4.31
N GLU A 17 5.53 -11.74 5.25
CA GLU A 17 4.26 -11.03 5.51
C GLU A 17 4.46 -9.52 5.68
N GLU A 18 5.55 -9.11 6.33
CA GLU A 18 5.91 -7.71 6.52
C GLU A 18 6.29 -7.00 5.19
N GLN A 19 7.02 -7.68 4.30
CA GLN A 19 7.38 -7.15 2.98
C GLN A 19 6.12 -7.02 2.10
N TYR A 20 5.25 -8.02 2.12
CA TYR A 20 3.99 -8.01 1.38
C TYR A 20 3.07 -6.89 1.89
N LYS A 21 2.97 -6.71 3.21
CA LYS A 21 2.28 -5.57 3.84
C LYS A 21 2.77 -4.23 3.31
N PHE A 22 4.09 -4.01 3.27
CA PHE A 22 4.63 -2.75 2.77
C PHE A 22 4.42 -2.55 1.27
N LEU A 23 4.44 -3.62 0.48
CA LEU A 23 4.14 -3.57 -0.94
C LEU A 23 2.69 -3.12 -1.18
N ILE A 24 1.72 -3.79 -0.55
CA ILE A 24 0.30 -3.42 -0.65
C ILE A 24 0.06 -2.00 -0.14
N ALA A 25 0.73 -1.60 0.95
CA ALA A 25 0.62 -0.24 1.48
C ALA A 25 1.12 0.81 0.48
N LYS A 26 2.22 0.54 -0.24
CA LYS A 26 2.75 1.45 -1.29
C LYS A 26 1.82 1.54 -2.49
N ILE A 27 1.30 0.40 -2.95
CA ILE A 27 0.33 0.36 -4.07
C ILE A 27 -0.92 1.15 -3.68
N ALA A 28 -1.50 0.87 -2.51
CA ALA A 28 -2.67 1.58 -2.00
C ALA A 28 -2.38 3.08 -1.86
N LEU A 29 -1.22 3.46 -1.32
CA LEU A 29 -0.82 4.87 -1.19
C LEU A 29 -0.76 5.55 -2.56
N HIS A 30 -0.15 4.92 -3.57
CA HIS A 30 -0.03 5.47 -4.91
C HIS A 30 -1.41 5.72 -5.55
N HIS A 31 -2.32 4.76 -5.46
CA HIS A 31 -3.67 4.90 -6.02
C HIS A 31 -4.56 5.85 -5.22
N LEU A 32 -4.40 5.93 -3.89
CA LEU A 32 -5.27 6.72 -3.03
C LEU A 32 -4.81 8.17 -2.89
N LYS A 33 -3.53 8.49 -3.15
CA LYS A 33 -2.95 9.84 -2.97
C LYS A 33 -3.71 10.92 -3.73
N GLY A 34 -4.26 10.62 -4.91
CA GLY A 34 -5.08 11.56 -5.70
C GLY A 34 -6.56 11.65 -5.30
N THR A 35 -7.02 10.80 -4.38
CA THR A 35 -8.46 10.64 -4.03
C THR A 35 -8.84 11.16 -2.65
N VAL A 36 -7.89 11.75 -1.92
CA VAL A 36 -8.08 12.21 -0.54
C VAL A 36 -7.50 13.61 -0.38
N LYS A 37 -8.17 14.42 0.43
CA LYS A 37 -7.75 15.82 0.66
C LYS A 37 -6.58 15.90 1.64
N ASN A 38 -6.53 14.96 2.60
CA ASN A 38 -5.60 15.01 3.73
C ASN A 38 -4.80 13.71 3.90
N ARG A 39 -3.58 13.84 4.41
CA ARG A 39 -2.69 12.71 4.73
C ARG A 39 -3.26 11.76 5.78
N ILE A 40 -4.02 12.29 6.73
CA ILE A 40 -4.69 11.48 7.77
C ILE A 40 -5.76 10.59 7.14
N GLU A 41 -6.52 11.12 6.17
CA GLU A 41 -7.48 10.32 5.40
C GLU A 41 -6.77 9.28 4.53
N LEU A 42 -5.65 9.66 3.90
CA LEU A 42 -4.81 8.74 3.15
C LEU A 42 -4.38 7.55 4.01
N GLN A 43 -3.86 7.82 5.21
CA GLN A 43 -3.48 6.79 6.17
C GLN A 43 -4.67 5.88 6.53
N LYS A 44 -5.84 6.47 6.83
CA LYS A 44 -7.04 5.69 7.17
C LYS A 44 -7.46 4.77 6.02
N LYS A 45 -7.50 5.27 4.78
CA LYS A 45 -7.86 4.45 3.60
C LYS A 45 -6.82 3.35 3.33
N VAL A 46 -5.53 3.66 3.42
CA VAL A 46 -4.45 2.65 3.26
C VAL A 46 -4.57 1.56 4.33
N ASN A 47 -4.77 1.94 5.60
CA ASN A 47 -4.97 0.99 6.68
C ASN A 47 -6.26 0.16 6.51
N CYS A 48 -7.31 0.73 5.93
CA CYS A 48 -8.52 -0.01 5.59
C CYS A 48 -8.22 -1.10 4.54
N VAL A 49 -7.44 -0.79 3.50
CA VAL A 49 -7.00 -1.77 2.49
C VAL A 49 -6.17 -2.89 3.13
N LEU A 50 -5.22 -2.54 4.00
CA LEU A 50 -4.39 -3.53 4.70
C LEU A 50 -5.22 -4.42 5.62
N LYS A 51 -6.19 -3.85 6.35
CA LYS A 51 -7.08 -4.62 7.22
C LYS A 51 -7.95 -5.61 6.43
N LYS A 52 -8.45 -5.22 5.25
CA LYS A 52 -9.20 -6.13 4.35
C LYS A 52 -8.35 -7.31 3.86
N GLN A 53 -7.04 -7.12 3.77
CA GLN A 53 -6.08 -8.14 3.36
C GLN A 53 -5.46 -8.92 4.55
N ASN A 54 -5.92 -8.67 5.79
CA ASN A 54 -5.34 -9.19 7.04
C ASN A 54 -3.85 -8.84 7.24
N LEU A 55 -3.38 -7.69 6.74
CA LEU A 55 -1.98 -7.25 6.81
C LEU A 55 -1.71 -6.23 7.94
N GLY A 56 -2.66 -6.06 8.87
CA GLY A 56 -2.57 -5.08 9.96
C GLY A 56 -2.63 -3.63 9.48
N SER A 57 -1.76 -2.77 10.02
CA SER A 57 -1.75 -1.31 9.75
C SER A 57 -0.34 -0.74 9.59
N VAL A 58 -0.23 0.38 8.87
CA VAL A 58 1.00 1.18 8.77
C VAL A 58 0.90 2.46 9.59
N SER A 59 2.07 2.92 10.05
CA SER A 59 2.21 4.15 10.83
C SER A 59 2.09 5.39 9.94
N TYR A 60 1.77 6.53 10.55
CA TYR A 60 1.70 7.81 9.83
C TYR A 60 3.06 8.20 9.21
N GLY A 61 4.16 7.86 9.90
CA GLY A 61 5.53 8.05 9.39
C GLY A 61 5.79 7.33 8.08
N PHE A 62 5.25 6.12 7.90
CA PHE A 62 5.36 5.37 6.65
C PHE A 62 4.67 6.09 5.49
N ILE A 63 3.47 6.64 5.72
CA ILE A 63 2.74 7.41 4.71
C ILE A 63 3.55 8.66 4.34
N ARG A 64 4.02 9.41 5.35
CA ARG A 64 4.80 10.64 5.15
C ARG A 64 6.10 10.39 4.36
N ALA A 65 6.79 9.28 4.62
CA ALA A 65 8.04 8.93 3.95
C ALA A 65 7.81 8.53 2.47
N ASN A 66 6.72 7.81 2.18
CA ASN A 66 6.45 7.31 0.84
C ASN A 66 5.62 8.27 -0.03
N GLU A 67 4.89 9.23 0.56
CA GLU A 67 4.18 10.26 -0.19
C GLU A 67 5.12 11.23 -0.91
N LYS A 68 6.29 11.51 -0.32
CA LYS A 68 7.29 12.47 -0.86
C LYS A 68 8.20 11.91 -1.95
N LYS A 69 8.23 10.58 -2.13
CA LYS A 69 8.97 9.99 -3.25
C LYS A 69 8.23 10.34 -4.54
N LYS A 70 8.61 11.46 -5.16
CA LYS A 70 8.37 11.67 -6.60
C LYS A 70 9.03 10.49 -7.29
N VAL A 71 8.22 9.66 -7.93
CA VAL A 71 8.73 8.76 -8.96
C VAL A 71 9.26 9.70 -10.04
N VAL A 72 10.58 9.83 -10.12
CA VAL A 72 11.22 10.38 -11.30
C VAL A 72 11.04 9.27 -12.33
N VAL A 73 10.04 9.45 -13.20
CA VAL A 73 9.87 8.65 -14.41
C VAL A 73 10.84 9.20 -15.44
#